data_AF-A0A3D4WY08-F1
#
_entry.id   AF-A0A3D4WY08-F1
#
_cell.length_a   1.000
_cell.length_b   1.000
_cell.length_c   1.000
_cell.angle_alpha   90.00
_cell.angle_beta   90.00
_cell.angle_gamma   90.00
#
_symmetry.space_group_name_H-M   'P 1'
#
loop_
_entity.id
_entity.type
_entity.pdbx_description
1 polymer ?
#
loop_
_entity_poly.entity_id
_entity_poly.type
_entity_poly.pdbx_seq_one_letter_code
_entity_poly.pdbx_strand_id
1 'polypeptide(L)'
;FLAQRLWFRFASGEPMPAEVGDRLVKAYGPGRDVSALLKALFEDSAFQATRSQLVKQPVEWVIGAMRQLGVRPSALTEQESKQFLNGLAGLDQVVFRPPSVGGWPSGTQWLTTFSAQVRLRLAEGLAAKAATANVDRLGAAPVSGRPDALARLLVVDTWTDRTRKVLATAKDPRKMLALGLASPEYAVH
;
A
#
# COMPACT_ATOMS: atom_id res chain seq x y z
N PHE A 1 24.88 -6.55 5.95
CA PHE A 1 24.04 -6.99 4.80
C PHE A 1 22.56 -7.12 5.15
N LEU A 2 22.13 -8.08 6.00
CA LEU A 2 20.69 -8.34 6.23
C LEU A 2 19.92 -7.13 6.77
N ALA A 3 20.44 -6.44 7.80
CA ALA A 3 19.83 -5.24 8.36
C ALA A 3 19.57 -4.16 7.28
N GLN A 4 20.56 -3.91 6.42
CA GLN A 4 20.45 -2.95 5.32
C GLN A 4 19.40 -3.38 4.28
N ARG A 5 19.30 -4.68 3.96
CA ARG A 5 18.24 -5.17 3.06
C ARG A 5 16.84 -5.00 3.63
N LEU A 6 16.66 -5.24 4.93
CA LEU A 6 15.38 -5.03 5.61
C LEU A 6 15.03 -3.54 5.68
N TRP A 7 16.03 -2.69 5.95
CA TRP A 7 15.87 -1.24 5.90
C TRP A 7 15.37 -0.75 4.53
N PHE A 8 16.04 -1.16 3.45
CA PHE A 8 15.59 -0.80 2.10
C PHE A 8 14.20 -1.34 1.73
N ARG A 9 13.82 -2.49 2.30
CA ARG A 9 12.53 -3.11 2.00
C ARG A 9 11.36 -2.47 2.77
N PHE A 10 11.59 -2.03 4.01
CA PHE A 10 10.52 -1.66 4.93
C PHE A 10 10.58 -0.21 5.42
N ALA A 11 11.77 0.40 5.47
CA ALA A 11 11.98 1.72 6.04
C ALA A 11 12.07 2.79 4.95
N SER A 12 13.12 2.77 4.14
CA SER A 12 13.45 3.88 3.23
C SER A 12 14.23 3.44 2.00
N GLY A 13 14.07 4.17 0.90
CA GLY A 13 14.95 4.06 -0.28
C GLY A 13 16.33 4.68 -0.07
N GLU A 14 16.53 5.40 1.04
CA GLU A 14 17.79 6.04 1.41
C GLU A 14 18.68 5.13 2.28
N PRO A 15 20.01 5.35 2.28
CA PRO A 15 20.93 4.58 3.13
C PRO A 15 20.55 4.60 4.62
N MET A 16 20.70 3.45 5.27
CA MET A 16 20.46 3.29 6.71
C MET A 16 21.50 4.08 7.52
N PRO A 17 21.08 4.88 8.52
CA PRO A 17 22.02 5.53 9.44
C PRO A 17 22.89 4.49 10.18
N ALA A 18 24.15 4.84 10.41
CA ALA A 18 25.12 3.91 11.00
C ALA A 18 24.69 3.42 12.39
N GLU A 19 24.16 4.33 13.22
CA GLU A 19 23.77 3.99 14.60
C GLU A 19 22.56 3.04 14.63
N VAL A 20 21.66 3.14 13.64
CA VAL A 20 20.56 2.19 13.46
C VAL A 20 21.14 0.83 13.10
N GLY A 21 22.09 0.80 12.15
CA GLY A 21 22.78 -0.42 11.75
C GLY A 21 23.40 -1.17 12.93
N ASP A 22 24.09 -0.46 13.83
CA ASP A 22 24.71 -1.05 15.01
C ASP A 22 23.68 -1.68 15.96
N ARG A 23 22.56 -0.99 16.22
CA ARG A 23 21.46 -1.52 17.05
C ARG A 23 20.85 -2.77 16.44
N LEU A 24 20.62 -2.77 15.13
CA LEU A 24 20.04 -3.90 14.41
C LEU A 24 20.99 -5.11 14.38
N VAL A 25 22.28 -4.88 14.13
CA VAL A 25 23.29 -5.95 14.16
C VAL A 25 23.42 -6.54 15.56
N LYS A 26 23.37 -5.70 16.61
CA LYS A 26 23.36 -6.16 17.99
C LYS A 26 22.13 -7.03 18.30
N ALA A 27 20.95 -6.62 17.85
CA ALA A 27 19.71 -7.39 18.03
C ALA A 27 19.73 -8.72 17.28
N TYR A 28 20.27 -8.75 16.06
CA TYR A 28 20.45 -9.98 15.28
C TYR A 28 21.39 -10.97 15.98
N GLY A 29 22.48 -10.45 16.57
CA GLY A 29 23.40 -11.18 17.43
C GLY A 29 24.12 -12.36 16.74
N PRO A 30 24.98 -13.07 17.48
CA PRO A 30 25.69 -14.25 16.96
C PRO A 30 24.75 -15.43 16.65
N GLY A 31 23.59 -15.48 17.32
CA GLY A 31 22.55 -16.48 17.11
C GLY A 31 21.72 -16.28 15.83
N ARG A 32 21.93 -15.16 15.10
CA ARG A 32 21.23 -14.85 13.85
C ARG A 32 19.71 -14.82 14.00
N ASP A 33 19.23 -14.19 15.07
CA ASP A 33 17.81 -14.09 15.37
C ASP A 33 17.15 -13.02 14.49
N VAL A 34 16.49 -13.47 13.42
CA VAL A 34 15.77 -12.61 12.48
C VAL A 34 14.55 -11.96 13.15
N SER A 35 13.91 -12.62 14.11
CA SER A 35 12.75 -12.08 14.82
C SER A 35 13.17 -10.91 15.71
N ALA A 36 14.27 -11.07 16.44
CA ALA A 36 14.85 -9.99 17.24
C ALA A 36 15.30 -8.80 16.38
N LEU A 37 15.91 -9.07 15.22
CA LEU A 37 16.28 -8.05 14.23
C LEU A 37 15.06 -7.27 13.71
N LEU A 38 13.99 -7.96 13.30
CA LEU A 38 12.77 -7.31 12.81
C LEU A 38 12.08 -6.50 13.90
N LYS A 39 12.02 -7.03 15.13
CA LYS A 39 11.47 -6.30 16.27
C LYS A 39 12.24 -5.00 16.52
N ALA A 40 13.57 -5.08 16.57
CA ALA A 40 14.43 -3.92 16.75
C ALA A 40 14.25 -2.90 15.61
N LEU A 41 14.08 -3.34 14.36
CA LEU A 41 13.82 -2.46 13.22
C LEU A 41 12.48 -1.72 13.36
N PHE A 42 11.40 -2.43 13.62
CA PHE A 42 10.07 -1.83 13.66
C PHE A 42 9.83 -0.95 14.89
N GLU A 43 10.57 -1.18 15.99
CA GLU A 43 10.52 -0.35 17.19
C GLU A 43 11.48 0.85 17.16
N ASP A 44 12.41 0.92 16.19
CA ASP A 44 13.39 2.02 16.10
C ASP A 44 12.72 3.34 15.71
N SER A 45 13.07 4.44 16.39
CA SER A 45 12.55 5.77 16.06
C SER A 45 12.93 6.22 14.65
N ALA A 46 14.10 5.79 14.14
CA ALA A 46 14.51 6.09 12.78
C ALA A 46 13.56 5.44 11.76
N PHE A 47 13.09 4.21 12.00
CA PHE A 47 12.07 3.57 11.17
C PHE A 47 10.74 4.33 11.23
N GLN A 48 10.33 4.81 12.40
CA GLN A 48 9.11 5.62 12.51
C GLN A 48 9.21 6.94 11.75
N ALA A 49 10.42 7.49 11.58
CA ALA A 49 10.66 8.72 10.81
C ALA A 49 10.63 8.52 9.29
N THR A 50 10.62 7.28 8.79
CA THR A 50 10.60 7.00 7.34
C THR A 50 9.19 6.80 6.76
N ARG A 51 8.14 7.13 7.52
CA ARG A 51 6.75 7.05 7.05
C ARG A 51 6.58 7.72 5.69
N SER A 52 5.86 7.04 4.80
CA SER A 52 5.54 7.53 3.45
C SER A 52 6.73 7.74 2.52
N GLN A 53 7.94 7.26 2.89
CA GLN A 53 9.12 7.35 2.01
C GLN A 53 9.13 6.26 0.94
N LEU A 54 8.43 5.14 1.15
CA LEU A 54 8.40 4.03 0.20
C LEU A 54 7.14 4.07 -0.64
N VAL A 55 7.31 4.06 -1.97
CA VAL A 55 6.21 3.88 -2.90
C VAL A 55 5.86 2.39 -3.00
N LYS A 56 4.60 2.05 -2.74
CA LYS A 56 4.08 0.68 -2.92
C LYS A 56 4.30 0.24 -4.36
N GLN A 57 4.69 -1.02 -4.57
CA GLN A 57 4.69 -1.61 -5.90
C GLN A 57 3.24 -1.83 -6.38
N PRO A 58 2.94 -1.83 -7.69
CA PRO A 58 1.57 -2.05 -8.19
C PRO A 58 0.90 -3.31 -7.62
N VAL A 59 1.63 -4.43 -7.51
CA VAL A 59 1.13 -5.67 -6.92
C VAL A 59 0.85 -5.53 -5.41
N GLU A 60 1.71 -4.82 -4.69
CA GLU A 60 1.53 -4.54 -3.26
C GLU A 60 0.32 -3.64 -3.02
N TRP A 61 0.11 -2.65 -3.89
CA TRP A 61 -1.07 -1.79 -3.89
C TRP A 61 -2.36 -2.60 -4.12
N VAL A 62 -2.40 -3.47 -5.14
CA VAL A 62 -3.60 -4.26 -5.46
C VAL A 62 -3.90 -5.27 -4.34
N ILE A 63 -2.90 -6.03 -3.89
CA ILE A 63 -3.09 -7.07 -2.88
C ILE A 63 -3.37 -6.47 -1.50
N GLY A 64 -2.72 -5.35 -1.17
CA GLY A 64 -3.02 -4.58 0.04
C GLY A 64 -4.47 -4.10 0.05
N ALA A 65 -4.95 -3.55 -1.07
CA ALA A 65 -6.33 -3.11 -1.20
C ALA A 65 -7.31 -4.27 -1.11
N MET A 66 -7.04 -5.40 -1.76
CA MET A 66 -7.86 -6.61 -1.65
C MET A 66 -7.97 -7.07 -0.19
N ARG A 67 -6.85 -7.12 0.54
CA ARG A 67 -6.83 -7.50 1.96
C ARG A 67 -7.65 -6.55 2.81
N GLN A 68 -7.45 -5.24 2.66
CA GLN A 68 -8.14 -4.21 3.45
C GLN A 68 -9.64 -4.16 3.17
N LEU A 69 -10.03 -4.34 1.91
CA LEU A 69 -11.43 -4.34 1.50
C LEU A 69 -12.14 -5.68 1.72
N GLY A 70 -11.43 -6.73 2.12
CA GLY A 70 -11.98 -8.07 2.32
C GLY A 70 -12.28 -8.80 1.02
N VAL A 71 -11.64 -8.40 -0.08
CA VAL A 71 -11.73 -9.08 -1.39
C VAL A 71 -10.81 -10.30 -1.34
N ARG A 72 -11.37 -11.49 -1.52
CA ARG A 72 -10.60 -12.74 -1.60
C ARG A 72 -10.34 -13.06 -3.08
N PRO A 73 -9.07 -13.21 -3.52
CA PRO A 73 -8.77 -13.59 -4.89
C PRO A 73 -9.47 -14.88 -5.34
N SER A 74 -9.62 -15.85 -4.43
CA SER A 74 -10.30 -17.12 -4.69
C SER A 74 -11.81 -17.01 -4.91
N ALA A 75 -12.42 -15.87 -4.57
CA ALA A 75 -13.84 -15.61 -4.78
C ALA A 75 -14.11 -14.82 -6.07
N LEU A 76 -13.07 -14.44 -6.81
CA LEU A 76 -13.20 -13.74 -8.09
C LEU A 76 -13.49 -14.76 -9.20
N THR A 77 -14.31 -14.35 -10.16
CA THR A 77 -14.45 -15.11 -11.40
C THR A 77 -13.14 -15.09 -12.20
N GLU A 78 -13.00 -16.00 -13.16
CA GLU A 78 -11.84 -16.01 -14.06
C GLU A 78 -11.72 -14.68 -14.83
N GLN A 79 -12.85 -14.12 -15.28
CA GLN A 79 -12.88 -12.84 -15.99
C GLN A 79 -12.41 -11.68 -15.10
N GLU A 80 -12.85 -11.64 -13.84
CA GLU A 80 -12.44 -10.62 -12.87
C GLU A 80 -10.95 -10.74 -12.55
N SER A 81 -10.46 -11.97 -12.37
CA SER A 81 -9.04 -12.24 -12.15
C SER A 81 -8.20 -11.73 -13.33
N LYS A 82 -8.63 -12.00 -14.57
CA LYS A 82 -7.99 -11.48 -15.79
C LYS A 82 -8.02 -9.95 -15.84
N GLN A 83 -9.10 -9.31 -15.42
CA GLN A 83 -9.18 -7.83 -15.37
C GLN A 83 -8.13 -7.24 -14.41
N PHE A 84 -7.97 -7.80 -13.21
CA PHE A 84 -6.95 -7.32 -12.27
C PHE A 84 -5.52 -7.57 -12.78
N LEU A 85 -5.27 -8.74 -13.39
CA LEU A 85 -3.97 -9.05 -14.00
C LEU A 85 -3.65 -8.12 -15.19
N ASN A 86 -4.64 -7.82 -16.03
CA ASN A 86 -4.48 -6.86 -17.13
C ASN A 86 -4.25 -5.43 -16.61
N GLY A 87 -4.88 -5.05 -15.51
CA GLY A 87 -4.63 -3.78 -14.86
C GLY A 87 -3.21 -3.68 -14.30
N LEU A 88 -2.70 -4.73 -13.65
CA LEU A 88 -1.30 -4.80 -13.22
C LEU A 88 -0.33 -4.72 -14.41
N ALA A 89 -0.63 -5.39 -15.52
CA ALA A 89 0.14 -5.25 -16.75
C ALA A 89 0.11 -3.81 -17.30
N GLY A 90 -1.04 -3.11 -17.21
CA GLY A 90 -1.16 -1.68 -17.53
C GLY A 90 -0.46 -0.74 -16.55
N LEU A 91 0.06 -1.25 -15.44
CA LEU A 91 0.96 -0.57 -14.50
C LEU A 91 2.41 -1.06 -14.64
N ASP A 92 2.74 -1.67 -15.78
CA ASP A 92 4.04 -2.26 -16.13
C ASP A 92 4.52 -3.37 -15.18
N GLN A 93 3.59 -4.05 -14.49
CA GLN A 93 3.90 -5.16 -13.59
C GLN A 93 3.16 -6.44 -13.95
N VAL A 94 3.78 -7.27 -14.80
CA VAL A 94 3.27 -8.63 -15.09
C VAL A 94 3.80 -9.60 -14.03
N VAL A 95 2.91 -10.11 -13.18
CA VAL A 95 3.26 -11.02 -12.07
C VAL A 95 4.04 -12.24 -12.59
N PHE A 96 5.10 -12.64 -11.87
CA PHE A 96 6.03 -13.71 -12.24
C PHE A 96 6.86 -13.49 -13.51
N ARG A 97 6.82 -12.30 -14.11
CA ARG A 97 7.59 -11.97 -15.32
C ARG A 97 8.25 -10.59 -15.21
N PRO A 98 9.28 -10.42 -14.36
CA PRO A 98 10.05 -9.18 -14.30
C PRO A 98 10.82 -8.93 -15.60
N PRO A 99 11.09 -7.67 -15.97
CA PRO A 99 11.75 -7.32 -17.23
C PRO A 99 13.25 -7.67 -17.27
N SER A 100 13.91 -7.83 -16.11
CA SER A 100 15.32 -8.24 -16.02
C SER A 100 15.62 -8.96 -14.70
N VAL A 101 16.87 -9.43 -14.55
CA VAL A 101 17.40 -9.97 -13.28
C VAL A 101 17.35 -8.97 -12.11
N GLY A 102 17.23 -7.67 -12.41
CA GLY A 102 17.03 -6.62 -11.41
C GLY A 102 15.60 -6.52 -10.86
N GLY A 103 14.65 -7.29 -11.41
CA GLY A 103 13.24 -7.23 -11.02
C GLY A 103 12.43 -6.18 -11.77
N TRP A 104 11.27 -5.79 -11.22
CA TRP A 104 10.48 -4.67 -11.73
C TRP A 104 11.07 -3.33 -11.26
N PRO A 105 10.89 -2.25 -12.05
CA PRO A 105 11.29 -0.93 -11.60
C PRO A 105 10.51 -0.52 -10.35
N SER A 106 11.20 0.09 -9.40
CA SER A 106 10.65 0.43 -8.08
C SER A 106 10.48 1.95 -7.91
N GLY A 107 9.90 2.36 -6.78
CA GLY A 107 9.71 3.78 -6.46
C GLY A 107 8.64 4.45 -7.32
N THR A 108 8.91 5.67 -7.76
CA THR A 108 7.96 6.56 -8.44
C THR A 108 7.74 6.25 -9.92
N GLN A 109 8.46 5.28 -10.51
CA GLN A 109 8.42 5.04 -11.96
C GLN A 109 7.03 4.70 -12.49
N TRP A 110 6.21 4.01 -11.69
CA TRP A 110 4.84 3.69 -12.06
C TRP A 110 3.83 4.80 -11.70
N LEU A 111 4.25 5.98 -11.23
CA LEU A 111 3.38 7.09 -10.83
C LEU A 111 3.24 8.15 -11.94
N THR A 112 2.90 7.71 -13.15
CA THR A 112 2.66 8.58 -14.31
C THR A 112 1.19 9.00 -14.45
N THR A 113 0.86 9.97 -15.30
CA THR A 113 -0.54 10.33 -15.60
C THR A 113 -1.34 9.15 -16.17
N PHE A 114 -0.71 8.33 -17.01
CA PHE A 114 -1.34 7.12 -17.57
C PHE A 114 -1.67 6.12 -16.45
N SER A 115 -0.69 5.85 -15.57
CA SER A 115 -0.89 4.95 -14.43
C SER A 115 -2.01 5.41 -13.49
N ALA A 116 -2.25 6.73 -13.36
CA ALA A 116 -3.27 7.27 -12.48
C ALA A 116 -4.67 6.87 -12.96
N GLN A 117 -4.90 6.87 -14.27
CA GLN A 117 -6.16 6.39 -14.85
C GLN A 117 -6.35 4.88 -14.66
N VAL A 118 -5.28 4.10 -14.86
CA VAL A 118 -5.31 2.64 -14.65
C VAL A 118 -5.59 2.31 -13.18
N ARG A 119 -4.92 3.01 -12.24
CA ARG A 119 -5.17 2.90 -10.80
C ARG A 119 -6.60 3.23 -10.42
N LEU A 120 -7.17 4.31 -10.96
CA LEU A 120 -8.55 4.67 -10.67
C LEU A 120 -9.53 3.57 -11.12
N ARG A 121 -9.36 3.02 -12.33
CA ARG A 121 -10.19 1.89 -12.80
C ARG A 121 -10.04 0.63 -11.93
N LEU A 122 -8.81 0.31 -11.52
CA LEU A 122 -8.55 -0.80 -10.60
C LEU A 122 -9.19 -0.55 -9.23
N ALA A 123 -9.11 0.68 -8.72
CA ALA A 123 -9.70 1.10 -7.46
C ALA A 123 -11.22 0.98 -7.49
N GLU A 124 -11.86 1.39 -8.59
CA GLU A 124 -13.31 1.21 -8.81
C GLU A 124 -13.69 -0.27 -8.83
N GLY A 125 -12.93 -1.11 -9.53
CA GLY A 125 -13.15 -2.56 -9.56
C GLY A 125 -13.00 -3.20 -8.17
N LEU A 126 -11.99 -2.82 -7.41
CA LEU A 126 -11.77 -3.27 -6.03
C LEU A 126 -12.90 -2.80 -5.11
N ALA A 127 -13.29 -1.52 -5.20
CA ALA A 127 -14.36 -0.94 -4.42
C ALA A 127 -15.72 -1.59 -4.74
N ALA A 128 -15.97 -1.98 -5.99
CA ALA A 128 -17.17 -2.72 -6.38
C ALA A 128 -17.22 -4.13 -5.76
N LYS A 129 -16.06 -4.73 -5.47
CA LYS A 129 -15.94 -6.05 -4.84
C LYS A 129 -15.74 -6.01 -3.32
N ALA A 130 -15.59 -4.82 -2.75
CA ALA A 130 -15.41 -4.65 -1.31
C ALA A 130 -16.51 -5.38 -0.53
N ALA A 131 -16.09 -6.09 0.54
CA ALA A 131 -16.98 -6.84 1.39
C ALA A 131 -18.06 -5.92 1.97
N THR A 132 -19.32 -6.37 1.94
CA THR A 132 -20.48 -5.58 2.37
C THR A 132 -20.31 -5.02 3.77
N ALA A 133 -19.77 -5.80 4.71
CA ALA A 133 -19.49 -5.34 6.07
C ALA A 133 -18.55 -4.11 6.15
N ASN A 134 -17.58 -4.01 5.23
CA ASN A 134 -16.67 -2.85 5.17
C ASN A 134 -17.35 -1.63 4.56
N VAL A 135 -18.16 -1.84 3.52
CA VAL A 135 -18.95 -0.77 2.86
C VAL A 135 -19.98 -0.20 3.83
N ASP A 136 -20.71 -1.05 4.53
CA ASP A 136 -21.73 -0.65 5.50
C ASP A 136 -21.12 0.08 6.69
N ARG A 137 -20.01 -0.43 7.24
CA ARG A 137 -19.28 0.24 8.33
C ARG A 137 -18.82 1.65 7.91
N LEU A 138 -18.32 1.81 6.70
CA LEU A 138 -17.93 3.13 6.18
C LEU A 138 -19.15 4.04 5.97
N GLY A 139 -20.25 3.49 5.44
CA GLY A 139 -21.50 4.23 5.22
C GLY A 139 -22.18 4.69 6.51
N ALA A 140 -22.09 3.88 7.57
CA ALA A 140 -22.64 4.19 8.89
C ALA A 140 -21.86 5.27 9.65
N ALA A 141 -20.62 5.57 9.26
CA ALA A 141 -19.85 6.63 9.89
C ALA A 141 -20.46 8.02 9.60
N PRO A 142 -20.42 8.97 10.57
CA PRO A 142 -20.87 10.35 10.35
C PRO A 142 -20.12 10.98 9.17
N VAL A 143 -20.82 11.78 8.36
CA VAL A 143 -20.25 12.36 7.12
C VAL A 143 -18.93 13.09 7.36
N SER A 144 -18.82 13.86 8.45
CA SER A 144 -17.59 14.56 8.84
C SER A 144 -16.43 13.63 9.22
N GLY A 145 -16.73 12.45 9.77
CA GLY A 145 -15.74 11.45 10.20
C GLY A 145 -15.47 10.34 9.18
N ARG A 146 -16.18 10.30 8.05
CA ARG A 146 -15.99 9.28 7.00
C ARG A 146 -14.58 9.23 6.44
N PRO A 147 -13.89 10.36 6.15
CA PRO A 147 -12.49 10.30 5.72
C PRO A 147 -11.60 9.60 6.75
N ASP A 148 -11.80 9.83 8.05
CA ASP A 148 -10.99 9.17 9.09
C ASP A 148 -11.36 7.69 9.24
N ALA A 149 -12.63 7.34 9.08
CA ALA A 149 -13.06 5.94 9.01
C ALA A 149 -12.42 5.21 7.80
N LEU A 150 -12.35 5.89 6.65
CA LEU A 150 -11.66 5.39 5.47
C LEU A 150 -10.16 5.23 5.71
N ALA A 151 -9.51 6.20 6.37
CA ALA A 151 -8.09 6.15 6.71
C ALA A 151 -7.76 4.89 7.52
N ARG A 152 -8.57 4.60 8.55
CA ARG A 152 -8.42 3.39 9.38
C ARG A 152 -8.64 2.11 8.59
N LEU A 153 -9.63 2.08 7.69
CA LEU A 153 -9.90 0.92 6.84
C LEU A 153 -8.75 0.64 5.87
N LEU A 154 -8.22 1.69 5.23
CA LEU A 154 -7.15 1.59 4.24
C LEU A 154 -5.74 1.64 4.85
N VAL A 155 -5.63 1.73 6.18
CA VAL A 155 -4.35 1.85 6.90
C VAL A 155 -3.50 2.99 6.33
N VAL A 156 -4.14 4.15 6.18
CA VAL A 156 -3.49 5.41 5.79
C VAL A 156 -3.39 6.28 7.04
N ASP A 157 -2.19 6.77 7.34
CA ASP A 157 -1.92 7.56 8.55
C ASP A 157 -2.75 8.85 8.58
N THR A 158 -2.74 9.60 7.48
CA THR A 158 -3.53 10.83 7.34
C THR A 158 -3.82 11.15 5.88
N TRP A 159 -4.92 11.85 5.64
CA TRP A 159 -5.21 12.46 4.34
C TRP A 159 -4.73 13.90 4.34
N THR A 160 -4.14 14.34 3.23
CA THR A 160 -3.95 15.78 2.98
C THR A 160 -5.30 16.50 2.92
N ASP A 161 -5.31 17.80 3.19
CA ASP A 161 -6.52 18.62 3.08
C ASP A 161 -7.15 18.54 1.69
N ARG A 162 -6.32 18.42 0.64
CA ARG A 162 -6.77 18.26 -0.73
C ARG A 162 -7.53 16.95 -0.91
N THR A 163 -6.96 15.83 -0.50
CA THR A 163 -7.61 14.51 -0.60
C THR A 163 -8.87 14.47 0.28
N ARG A 164 -8.83 15.02 1.49
CA ARG A 164 -9.99 15.10 2.39
C ARG A 164 -11.17 15.85 1.75
N LYS A 165 -10.91 16.99 1.08
CA LYS A 165 -11.94 17.74 0.35
C LYS A 165 -12.58 16.91 -0.76
N VAL A 166 -11.78 16.18 -1.53
CA VAL A 166 -12.30 15.29 -2.59
C VAL A 166 -13.13 14.15 -2.00
N LEU A 167 -12.64 13.48 -0.96
CA LEU A 167 -13.36 12.41 -0.27
C LEU A 167 -14.71 12.90 0.27
N ALA A 168 -14.77 14.10 0.85
CA ALA A 168 -16.01 14.68 1.37
C ALA A 168 -17.11 14.86 0.29
N THR A 169 -16.76 14.91 -1.00
CA THR A 169 -17.75 14.98 -2.09
C THR A 169 -18.41 13.64 -2.40
N ALA A 170 -17.82 12.51 -1.98
CA ALA A 170 -18.32 11.18 -2.30
C ALA A 170 -19.38 10.74 -1.28
N LYS A 171 -20.66 10.81 -1.70
CA LYS A 171 -21.79 10.34 -0.87
C LYS A 171 -21.87 8.81 -0.81
N ASP A 172 -21.57 8.15 -1.93
CA ASP A 172 -21.50 6.69 -2.04
C ASP A 172 -20.21 6.15 -1.39
N PRO A 173 -20.30 5.25 -0.40
CA PRO A 173 -19.14 4.62 0.23
C PRO A 173 -18.23 3.90 -0.77
N ARG A 174 -18.76 3.26 -1.83
CA ARG A 174 -17.90 2.56 -2.81
C ARG A 174 -17.10 3.55 -3.65
N LYS A 175 -17.72 4.64 -4.11
CA LYS A 175 -16.98 5.74 -4.74
C LYS A 175 -15.91 6.32 -3.79
N MET A 176 -16.21 6.47 -2.50
CA MET A 176 -15.25 6.93 -1.51
C MET A 176 -14.06 5.95 -1.35
N LEU A 177 -14.30 4.64 -1.32
CA LEU A 177 -13.25 3.62 -1.33
C LEU A 177 -12.36 3.76 -2.56
N ALA A 178 -12.96 3.89 -3.75
CA ALA A 178 -12.21 4.02 -5.00
C ALA A 178 -11.31 5.27 -5.01
N LEU A 179 -11.84 6.42 -4.54
CA LEU A 179 -11.07 7.66 -4.42
C LEU A 179 -9.94 7.54 -3.38
N GLY A 180 -10.18 6.88 -2.26
CA GLY A 180 -9.17 6.62 -1.24
C GLY A 180 -8.01 5.77 -1.78
N LEU A 181 -8.33 4.69 -2.49
CA LEU A 181 -7.31 3.83 -3.13
C LEU A 181 -6.53 4.56 -4.24
N ALA A 182 -7.20 5.42 -5.01
CA ALA A 182 -6.58 6.19 -6.09
C ALA A 182 -5.74 7.40 -5.59
N SER A 183 -5.79 7.70 -4.30
CA SER A 183 -5.10 8.85 -3.71
C SER A 183 -3.57 8.67 -3.68
N PRO A 184 -2.80 9.78 -3.70
CA PRO A 184 -1.35 9.73 -3.48
C PRO A 184 -0.96 9.09 -2.14
N GLU A 185 -1.70 9.39 -1.07
CA GLU A 185 -1.43 8.91 0.28
C GLU A 185 -1.52 7.38 0.38
N TYR A 186 -2.39 6.76 -0.41
CA TYR A 186 -2.48 5.30 -0.45
C TYR A 186 -1.37 4.65 -1.29
N ALA A 187 -0.68 5.39 -2.16
CA ALA A 187 0.41 4.87 -2.97
C ALA A 187 1.76 4.75 -2.22
N VAL A 188 1.83 5.25 -0.98
CA VAL A 188 3.05 5.25 -0.15
C VAL A 188 2.85 4.50 1.16
N HIS A 189 3.96 4.12 1.81
CA HIS A 189 4.02 3.53 3.15
C HIS A 189 5.33 3.96 3.83
#